data_AF-A0A6G1JUZ5-F1
#
_entry.id   AF-A0A6G1JUZ5-F1
#
_cell.length_a   1.000
_cell.length_b   1.000
_cell.length_c   1.000
_cell.angle_alpha   90.00
_cell.angle_beta   90.00
_cell.angle_gamma   90.00
#
_symmetry.space_group_name_H-M   'P 1'
#
loop_
_entity.id
_entity.type
_entity.pdbx_description
1 polymer ?
#
loop_
_entity_poly.entity_id
_entity_poly.type
_entity_poly.pdbx_seq_one_letter_code
_entity_poly.pdbx_strand_id
1 'polypeptide(L)'
;MGDGVALSARKKRERGRSASRKPKGHYKKLLWFKQPFPDNYTDEKTFLDHLQRNPRLQPYEFWSLMADATVIVQHIASVAIFCCSFVAIAQERVSPVSVVSWASLCTVLGWALFDYWMGQEEAEAAKAIREAEAEAEMEESSNSSSASSLKESQGLGLTLTLPTKGQYQSGHSHNASVTSIASNASNNRALPPSPGDADYQVPNVDPTSALSPRNQQRLATAKSALLIYAALLGLSPILKSLTKSTTSDSIWAISTWLLCMNVAFFDYGGGTGAHLPASISTNSALMASTVLASRLPSTTHVFSLTLFSIEVFGLFPIFRRQLRSKSWRGHLILTIVLVISASGAVFATLTGGGRGAWIAGVVLGGIVTFMGMGMCSWWLIGLQKYKNEIYGPWDPARPIIRRRWD
;
A
#
# COMPACT_ATOMS: atom_id res chain seq x y z
N MET A 1 -70.78 -39.63 -49.10
CA MET A 1 -69.72 -39.22 -48.16
C MET A 1 -68.47 -38.92 -48.99
N GLY A 2 -67.87 -37.73 -48.90
CA GLY A 2 -66.71 -37.36 -49.75
C GLY A 2 -65.98 -36.08 -49.34
N ASP A 3 -66.68 -34.96 -49.20
CA ASP A 3 -66.04 -33.63 -49.27
C ASP A 3 -65.55 -33.01 -47.94
N GLY A 4 -65.65 -33.74 -46.82
CA GLY A 4 -65.29 -33.20 -45.49
C GLY A 4 -63.78 -33.05 -45.22
N VAL A 5 -62.92 -33.79 -45.94
CA VAL A 5 -61.52 -34.01 -45.51
C VAL A 5 -60.55 -32.96 -46.05
N ALA A 6 -60.70 -32.54 -47.33
CA ALA A 6 -59.72 -31.71 -48.03
C ALA A 6 -59.52 -30.31 -47.43
N LEU A 7 -60.58 -29.69 -46.92
CA LEU A 7 -60.53 -28.33 -46.36
C LEU A 7 -59.73 -28.24 -45.05
N SER A 8 -59.74 -29.30 -44.23
CA SER A 8 -58.98 -29.35 -42.98
C SER A 8 -57.46 -29.36 -43.22
N ALA A 9 -57.01 -30.10 -44.23
CA ALA A 9 -55.60 -30.23 -44.59
C ALA A 9 -55.00 -28.90 -45.09
N ARG A 10 -55.73 -28.16 -45.94
CA ARG A 10 -55.29 -26.85 -46.45
C ARG A 10 -55.11 -25.84 -45.31
N LYS A 11 -56.09 -25.74 -44.40
CA LYS A 11 -56.04 -24.86 -43.22
C LYS A 11 -54.96 -25.25 -42.20
N LYS A 12 -54.57 -26.53 -42.15
CA LYS A 12 -53.43 -27.02 -41.33
C LYS A 12 -52.07 -26.67 -41.96
N ARG A 13 -51.95 -26.68 -43.30
CA ARG A 13 -50.70 -26.39 -44.02
C ARG A 13 -50.28 -24.92 -43.96
N GLU A 14 -51.22 -23.98 -43.92
CA GLU A 14 -50.92 -22.54 -43.75
C GLU A 14 -50.48 -22.19 -42.33
N ARG A 15 -51.09 -22.79 -41.30
CA ARG A 15 -50.69 -22.61 -39.89
C ARG A 15 -49.23 -22.99 -39.61
N GLY A 16 -48.64 -23.89 -40.41
CA GLY A 16 -47.23 -24.28 -40.29
C GLY A 16 -46.21 -23.23 -40.77
N ARG A 17 -46.62 -22.22 -41.56
CA ARG A 17 -45.71 -21.17 -42.06
C ARG A 17 -45.61 -19.93 -41.17
N SER A 18 -46.47 -19.82 -40.14
CA SER A 18 -46.34 -18.82 -39.08
C SER A 18 -45.47 -19.32 -37.91
N ALA A 19 -44.39 -20.05 -38.21
CA ALA A 19 -43.34 -20.34 -37.25
C ALA A 19 -42.72 -19.01 -36.82
N SER A 20 -43.02 -18.61 -35.58
CA SER A 20 -42.75 -17.26 -35.05
C SER A 20 -41.39 -16.72 -35.47
N ARG A 21 -41.39 -15.71 -36.36
CA ARG A 21 -40.37 -14.65 -36.31
C ARG A 21 -40.57 -13.93 -34.98
N LYS A 22 -40.02 -14.51 -33.90
CA LYS A 22 -39.80 -13.78 -32.65
C LYS A 22 -39.12 -12.47 -33.07
N PRO A 23 -39.64 -11.29 -32.70
CA PRO A 23 -38.99 -10.05 -33.05
C PRO A 23 -37.54 -10.14 -32.54
N LYS A 24 -36.57 -9.93 -33.44
CA LYS A 24 -35.17 -9.87 -33.01
C LYS A 24 -35.09 -8.71 -32.02
N GLY A 25 -34.96 -9.02 -30.73
CA GLY A 25 -34.85 -8.01 -29.70
C GLY A 25 -33.69 -7.08 -30.03
N HIS A 26 -33.82 -5.80 -29.70
CA HIS A 26 -32.76 -4.82 -29.97
C HIS A 26 -31.41 -5.35 -29.46
N TYR A 27 -30.41 -5.29 -30.34
CA TYR A 27 -29.04 -5.63 -30.03
C TYR A 27 -28.55 -4.78 -28.85
N LYS A 28 -27.89 -5.43 -27.88
CA LYS A 28 -27.37 -4.79 -26.68
C LYS A 28 -25.86 -4.87 -26.69
N LYS A 29 -25.19 -3.73 -26.45
CA LYS A 29 -23.72 -3.60 -26.35
C LYS A 29 -23.20 -4.12 -24.98
N LEU A 30 -23.63 -5.33 -24.62
CA LEU A 30 -23.30 -6.04 -23.38
C LEU A 30 -22.31 -7.17 -23.69
N LEU A 31 -21.10 -7.07 -23.14
CA LEU A 31 -20.09 -8.11 -23.29
C LEU A 31 -20.56 -9.43 -22.63
N TRP A 32 -20.24 -10.58 -23.22
CA TRP A 32 -20.58 -11.94 -22.74
C TRP A 32 -22.09 -12.29 -22.62
N PHE A 33 -23.01 -11.39 -22.99
CA PHE A 33 -24.45 -11.68 -22.97
C PHE A 33 -24.91 -12.38 -24.26
N LYS A 34 -25.40 -13.62 -24.17
CA LYS A 34 -25.88 -14.40 -25.33
C LYS A 34 -27.10 -13.76 -25.98
N GLN A 35 -27.03 -13.52 -27.29
CA GLN A 35 -28.02 -12.78 -28.07
C GLN A 35 -28.35 -13.48 -29.41
N PRO A 36 -29.48 -13.16 -30.07
CA PRO A 36 -29.89 -13.75 -31.35
C PRO A 36 -29.17 -13.13 -32.57
N PHE A 37 -27.91 -12.73 -32.40
CA PHE A 37 -27.03 -12.14 -33.40
C PHE A 37 -25.69 -12.89 -33.36
N PRO A 38 -24.99 -13.08 -34.49
CA PRO A 38 -23.67 -13.71 -34.49
C PRO A 38 -22.63 -12.81 -33.81
N ASP A 39 -21.57 -13.39 -33.27
CA ASP A 39 -20.62 -12.68 -32.39
C ASP A 39 -19.91 -11.50 -33.06
N ASN A 40 -19.75 -11.53 -34.39
CA ASN A 40 -19.18 -10.42 -35.18
C ASN A 40 -20.21 -9.34 -35.58
N TYR A 41 -21.47 -9.43 -35.12
CA TYR A 41 -22.50 -8.46 -35.49
C TYR A 41 -22.30 -7.11 -34.80
N THR A 42 -22.22 -6.07 -35.61
CA THR A 42 -22.18 -4.66 -35.20
C THR A 42 -23.35 -3.93 -35.86
N ASP A 43 -24.08 -3.11 -35.10
CA ASP A 43 -25.15 -2.27 -35.64
C ASP A 43 -24.53 -1.01 -36.28
N GLU A 44 -24.36 -1.04 -37.60
CA GLU A 44 -23.80 0.02 -38.44
C GLU A 44 -24.41 1.41 -38.16
N LYS A 45 -25.69 1.47 -37.76
CA LYS A 45 -26.39 2.75 -37.54
C LYS A 45 -26.12 3.35 -36.18
N THR A 46 -26.07 2.54 -35.12
CA THR A 46 -25.92 3.04 -33.74
C THR A 46 -24.52 2.84 -33.17
N PHE A 47 -23.58 2.24 -33.91
CA PHE A 47 -22.25 1.87 -33.42
C PHE A 47 -21.54 3.04 -32.71
N LEU A 48 -21.44 4.19 -33.39
CA LEU A 48 -20.70 5.37 -32.95
C LEU A 48 -21.50 6.32 -32.03
N ASP A 49 -22.83 6.24 -32.00
CA ASP A 49 -23.71 7.15 -31.24
C ASP A 49 -23.38 7.20 -29.74
N HIS A 50 -22.81 6.11 -29.21
CA HIS A 50 -22.45 5.95 -27.80
C HIS A 50 -20.94 6.18 -27.53
N LEU A 51 -20.17 6.69 -28.51
CA LEU A 51 -18.72 6.91 -28.39
C LEU A 51 -18.41 8.16 -27.57
N GLN A 52 -18.41 8.03 -26.24
CA GLN A 52 -18.15 9.14 -25.33
C GLN A 52 -16.65 9.43 -25.20
N ARG A 53 -16.25 10.66 -25.50
CA ARG A 53 -14.90 11.17 -25.16
C ARG A 53 -14.88 11.68 -23.73
N ASN A 54 -13.85 11.31 -22.97
CA ASN A 54 -13.58 11.82 -21.63
C ASN A 54 -14.76 11.74 -20.59
N PRO A 55 -15.65 10.72 -20.59
CA PRO A 55 -16.83 10.70 -19.71
C PRO A 55 -16.52 10.57 -18.21
N ARG A 56 -15.26 10.31 -17.85
CA ARG A 56 -14.76 10.25 -16.46
C ARG A 56 -13.66 11.29 -16.19
N LEU A 57 -13.57 12.35 -17.00
CA LEU A 57 -12.62 13.43 -16.77
C LEU A 57 -13.06 14.27 -15.57
N GLN A 58 -12.41 14.05 -14.43
CA GLN A 58 -12.47 14.99 -13.32
C GLN A 58 -11.41 16.09 -13.55
N PRO A 59 -11.77 17.38 -13.43
CA PRO A 59 -10.80 18.47 -13.49
C PRO A 59 -9.85 18.38 -12.27
N TYR A 60 -8.59 18.78 -12.44
CA TYR A 60 -7.66 18.84 -11.32
C TYR A 60 -7.81 20.16 -10.56
N GLU A 61 -8.34 20.09 -9.34
CA GLU A 61 -8.33 21.21 -8.41
C GLU A 61 -6.89 21.56 -8.02
N PHE A 62 -6.48 22.81 -8.28
CA PHE A 62 -5.10 23.28 -8.08
C PHE A 62 -4.58 23.01 -6.67
N TRP A 63 -5.39 23.30 -5.65
CA TRP A 63 -5.01 23.12 -4.25
C TRP A 63 -4.88 21.65 -3.85
N SER A 64 -5.72 20.77 -4.41
CA SER A 64 -5.62 19.31 -4.22
C SER A 64 -4.37 18.75 -4.89
N LEU A 65 -4.05 19.22 -6.09
CA LEU A 65 -2.86 18.78 -6.82
C LEU A 65 -1.55 19.29 -6.16
N MET A 66 -1.55 20.53 -5.67
CA MET A 66 -0.43 21.07 -4.89
C MET A 66 -0.29 20.35 -3.54
N ALA A 67 -1.41 19.92 -2.94
CA ALA A 67 -1.41 19.06 -1.76
C ALA A 67 -0.83 17.67 -2.04
N ASP A 68 -1.13 17.03 -3.16
CA ASP A 68 -0.49 15.76 -3.56
C ASP A 68 1.01 15.94 -3.88
N ALA A 69 1.40 17.05 -4.51
CA ALA A 69 2.81 17.37 -4.80
C ALA A 69 3.71 17.42 -3.56
N THR A 70 3.15 17.66 -2.37
CA THR A 70 3.89 17.56 -1.09
C THR A 70 4.56 16.19 -0.89
N VAL A 71 3.98 15.11 -1.42
CA VAL A 71 4.55 13.75 -1.32
C VAL A 71 5.85 13.62 -2.13
N ILE A 72 5.96 14.35 -3.25
CA ILE A 72 7.19 14.40 -4.04
C ILE A 72 8.23 15.27 -3.31
N VAL A 73 7.81 16.45 -2.85
CA VAL A 73 8.69 17.39 -2.12
C VAL A 73 9.27 16.77 -0.84
N GLN A 74 8.49 16.02 -0.06
CA GLN A 74 8.97 15.34 1.14
C GLN A 74 10.12 14.36 0.85
N HIS A 75 10.06 13.60 -0.26
CA HIS A 75 11.12 12.65 -0.64
C HIS A 75 12.38 13.37 -1.15
N ILE A 76 12.20 14.41 -1.97
CA ILE A 76 13.31 15.23 -2.44
C ILE A 76 13.99 15.93 -1.25
N ALA A 77 13.22 16.41 -0.28
CA ALA A 77 13.73 16.99 0.96
C ALA A 77 14.50 15.96 1.82
N SER A 78 14.01 14.73 1.97
CA SER A 78 14.75 13.69 2.72
C SER A 78 16.05 13.26 2.01
N VAL A 79 16.06 13.17 0.68
CA VAL A 79 17.29 12.99 -0.12
C VAL A 79 18.26 14.16 0.07
N ALA A 80 17.78 15.40 -0.01
CA ALA A 80 18.60 16.60 0.17
C ALA A 80 19.21 16.69 1.57
N ILE A 81 18.43 16.39 2.62
CA ILE A 81 18.90 16.32 4.00
C ILE A 81 19.99 15.24 4.14
N PHE A 82 19.78 14.04 3.58
CA PHE A 82 20.79 12.99 3.58
C PHE A 82 22.12 13.44 2.94
N CYS A 83 22.05 14.05 1.75
CA CYS A 83 23.24 14.59 1.06
C CYS A 83 23.93 15.70 1.87
N CYS A 84 23.15 16.62 2.47
CA CYS A 84 23.71 17.69 3.30
C CYS A 84 24.38 17.15 4.57
N SER A 85 23.79 16.14 5.22
CA SER A 85 24.39 15.46 6.36
C SER A 85 25.70 14.76 6.00
N PHE A 86 25.76 14.06 4.85
CA PHE A 86 26.99 13.47 4.35
C PHE A 86 28.08 14.54 4.11
N VAL A 87 27.75 15.65 3.44
CA VAL A 87 28.70 16.75 3.19
C VAL A 87 29.14 17.43 4.50
N ALA A 88 28.24 17.65 5.45
CA ALA A 88 28.55 18.26 6.74
C ALA A 88 29.46 17.36 7.61
N ILE A 89 29.29 16.04 7.53
CA ILE A 89 30.17 15.05 8.16
C ILE A 89 31.53 15.00 7.45
N ALA A 90 31.55 14.98 6.11
CA ALA A 90 32.79 14.94 5.32
C ALA A 90 33.62 16.23 5.40
N GLN A 91 33.00 17.35 5.78
CA GLN A 91 33.67 18.64 6.08
C GLN A 91 33.96 18.82 7.58
N GLU A 92 33.78 17.79 8.41
CA GLU A 92 33.96 17.78 9.88
C GLU A 92 33.15 18.86 10.65
N ARG A 93 32.13 19.47 10.01
CA ARG A 93 31.29 20.52 10.61
C ARG A 93 30.27 20.00 11.62
N VAL A 94 29.89 18.72 11.51
CA VAL A 94 28.89 18.08 12.37
C VAL A 94 29.36 16.65 12.68
N SER A 95 29.30 16.23 13.95
CA SER A 95 29.73 14.89 14.33
C SER A 95 28.74 13.83 13.83
N PRO A 96 29.20 12.71 13.24
CA PRO A 96 28.30 11.66 12.74
C PRO A 96 27.34 11.12 13.80
N VAL A 97 27.85 11.01 15.04
CA VAL A 97 27.12 10.53 16.20
C VAL A 97 25.94 11.45 16.54
N SER A 98 26.08 12.78 16.40
CA SER A 98 24.98 13.72 16.65
C SER A 98 23.86 13.65 15.60
N VAL A 99 24.22 13.43 14.32
CA VAL A 99 23.23 13.26 13.24
C VAL A 99 22.40 12.01 13.48
N VAL A 100 23.07 10.86 13.68
CA VAL A 100 22.36 9.59 13.87
C VAL A 100 21.63 9.53 15.21
N SER A 101 22.16 10.08 16.31
CA SER A 101 21.44 10.05 17.59
C SER A 101 20.15 10.88 17.56
N TRP A 102 20.14 12.01 16.85
CA TRP A 102 18.92 12.79 16.65
C TRP A 102 17.92 12.09 15.73
N ALA A 103 18.39 11.46 14.65
CA ALA A 103 17.55 10.72 13.72
C ALA A 103 16.96 9.43 14.33
N SER A 104 17.73 8.69 15.13
CA SER A 104 17.24 7.56 15.93
C SER A 104 16.22 8.03 16.98
N LEU A 105 16.45 9.18 17.64
CA LEU A 105 15.48 9.76 18.59
C LEU A 105 14.17 10.16 17.88
N CYS A 106 14.23 10.81 16.71
CA CYS A 106 13.05 11.08 15.89
C CYS A 106 12.35 9.79 15.43
N THR A 107 13.10 8.74 15.13
CA THR A 107 12.58 7.42 14.72
C THR A 107 11.85 6.72 15.88
N VAL A 108 12.42 6.75 17.09
CA VAL A 108 11.77 6.22 18.31
C VAL A 108 10.51 7.00 18.68
N LEU A 109 10.53 8.34 18.55
CA LEU A 109 9.34 9.17 18.74
C LEU A 109 8.25 8.89 17.69
N GLY A 110 8.63 8.70 16.42
CA GLY A 110 7.71 8.32 15.34
C GLY A 110 7.09 6.94 15.55
N TRP A 111 7.89 5.97 16.03
CA TRP A 111 7.42 4.64 16.40
C TRP A 111 6.47 4.67 17.62
N ALA A 112 6.81 5.43 18.66
CA ALA A 112 5.94 5.59 19.83
C ALA A 112 4.61 6.29 19.49
N LEU A 113 4.62 7.23 18.55
CA LEU A 113 3.42 7.88 18.04
C LEU A 113 2.54 6.93 17.21
N PHE A 114 3.17 6.06 16.39
CA PHE A 114 2.46 5.01 15.66
C PHE A 114 1.85 3.95 16.61
N ASP A 115 2.63 3.46 17.57
CA ASP A 115 2.18 2.52 18.61
C ASP A 115 1.04 3.10 19.45
N TYR A 116 1.05 4.42 19.72
CA TYR A 116 -0.06 5.12 20.35
C TYR A 116 -1.34 5.15 19.48
N TRP A 117 -1.23 5.39 18.16
CA TRP A 117 -2.39 5.37 17.26
C TRP A 117 -2.99 3.97 17.10
N MET A 118 -2.15 2.94 16.92
CA MET A 118 -2.61 1.54 17.00
C MET A 118 -3.27 1.28 18.36
N GLY A 119 -2.65 1.81 19.42
CA GLY A 119 -3.17 1.92 20.79
C GLY A 119 -4.65 2.30 20.85
N GLN A 120 -5.02 3.38 20.18
CA GLN A 120 -6.39 3.89 20.07
C GLN A 120 -7.29 3.01 19.20
N GLU A 121 -6.82 2.58 18.02
CA GLU A 121 -7.66 1.85 17.05
C GLU A 121 -8.15 0.50 17.58
N GLU A 122 -7.31 -0.29 18.27
CA GLU A 122 -7.79 -1.53 18.92
C GLU A 122 -8.70 -1.23 20.14
N ALA A 123 -8.53 -0.08 20.81
CA ALA A 123 -9.38 0.30 21.94
C ALA A 123 -10.76 0.81 21.48
N GLU A 124 -10.86 1.39 20.29
CA GLU A 124 -12.10 1.74 19.61
C GLU A 124 -12.78 0.48 19.07
N ALA A 125 -12.03 -0.43 18.42
CA ALA A 125 -12.56 -1.72 17.97
C ALA A 125 -13.07 -2.59 19.14
N ALA A 126 -12.35 -2.67 20.26
CA ALA A 126 -12.77 -3.42 21.44
C ALA A 126 -13.99 -2.82 22.16
N LYS A 127 -14.30 -1.52 21.95
CA LYS A 127 -15.57 -0.92 22.36
C LYS A 127 -16.69 -1.31 21.40
N ALA A 128 -16.49 -1.13 20.10
CA ALA A 128 -17.48 -1.46 19.08
C ALA A 128 -17.89 -2.95 19.12
N ILE A 129 -16.96 -3.85 19.43
CA ILE A 129 -17.26 -5.28 19.66
C ILE A 129 -18.17 -5.46 20.88
N ARG A 130 -17.85 -4.83 22.03
CA ARG A 130 -18.67 -4.92 23.24
C ARG A 130 -20.04 -4.26 23.11
N GLU A 131 -20.11 -3.18 22.33
CA GLU A 131 -21.36 -2.50 22.00
C GLU A 131 -22.23 -3.41 21.12
N ALA A 132 -21.66 -4.07 20.11
CA ALA A 132 -22.36 -5.08 19.29
C ALA A 132 -22.73 -6.36 20.06
N GLU A 133 -21.90 -6.81 21.01
CA GLU A 133 -22.21 -7.92 21.92
C GLU A 133 -23.42 -7.56 22.82
N ALA A 134 -23.43 -6.36 23.40
CA ALA A 134 -24.54 -5.87 24.22
C ALA A 134 -25.84 -5.62 23.43
N GLU A 135 -25.74 -5.16 22.17
CA GLU A 135 -26.88 -5.08 21.25
C GLU A 135 -27.44 -6.47 20.93
N ALA A 136 -26.58 -7.47 20.67
CA ALA A 136 -27.00 -8.85 20.42
C ALA A 136 -27.67 -9.51 21.65
N GLU A 137 -27.12 -9.32 22.85
CA GLU A 137 -27.75 -9.79 24.10
C GLU A 137 -29.12 -9.12 24.33
N MET A 138 -29.26 -7.84 23.99
CA MET A 138 -30.55 -7.15 24.05
C MET A 138 -31.56 -7.69 23.01
N GLU A 139 -31.15 -7.91 21.75
CA GLU A 139 -32.03 -8.53 20.75
C GLU A 139 -32.46 -9.95 21.16
N GLU A 140 -31.55 -10.79 21.64
CA GLU A 140 -31.87 -12.16 22.10
C GLU A 140 -32.83 -12.13 23.31
N SER A 141 -32.59 -11.25 24.29
CA SER A 141 -33.50 -11.07 25.42
C SER A 141 -34.91 -10.61 24.97
N SER A 142 -35.01 -9.72 23.98
CA SER A 142 -36.30 -9.25 23.44
C SER A 142 -37.06 -10.36 22.73
N ASN A 143 -36.37 -11.19 21.94
CA ASN A 143 -36.95 -12.36 21.28
C ASN A 143 -37.42 -13.43 22.30
N SER A 144 -36.68 -13.63 23.40
CA SER A 144 -37.07 -14.55 24.46
C SER A 144 -38.43 -14.20 25.10
N SER A 145 -38.73 -12.90 25.24
CA SER A 145 -40.00 -12.43 25.82
C SER A 145 -41.23 -12.83 24.99
N SER A 146 -41.08 -12.91 23.66
CA SER A 146 -42.15 -13.23 22.71
C SER A 146 -42.52 -14.71 22.68
N ALA A 147 -41.70 -15.60 23.28
CA ALA A 147 -41.94 -17.04 23.33
C ALA A 147 -42.83 -17.48 24.52
N SER A 148 -43.27 -16.55 25.37
CA SER A 148 -43.94 -16.84 26.65
C SER A 148 -45.45 -17.15 26.56
N SER A 149 -45.95 -17.62 25.41
CA SER A 149 -47.35 -18.07 25.29
C SER A 149 -47.57 -19.15 24.22
N LEU A 150 -47.48 -20.42 24.63
CA LEU A 150 -48.33 -21.52 24.13
C LEU A 150 -48.26 -22.70 25.12
N LYS A 151 -49.31 -23.54 25.14
CA LYS A 151 -49.50 -24.57 26.17
C LYS A 151 -48.82 -25.91 25.86
N GLU A 152 -48.46 -26.57 26.95
CA GLU A 152 -48.18 -28.00 27.09
C GLU A 152 -49.01 -28.91 26.15
N SER A 153 -48.32 -29.87 25.51
CA SER A 153 -48.90 -31.16 25.15
C SER A 153 -47.83 -32.25 25.33
N GLN A 154 -48.26 -33.43 25.80
CA GLN A 154 -47.36 -34.47 26.30
C GLN A 154 -46.88 -35.42 25.19
N GLY A 155 -45.62 -35.85 25.24
CA GLY A 155 -45.06 -36.87 24.36
C GLY A 155 -43.77 -37.47 24.96
N LEU A 156 -43.73 -38.79 25.14
CA LEU A 156 -42.64 -39.48 25.85
C LEU A 156 -41.39 -39.68 24.99
N GLY A 157 -40.20 -39.50 25.59
CA GLY A 157 -38.91 -39.84 24.98
C GLY A 157 -37.76 -39.86 25.99
N LEU A 158 -37.36 -41.05 26.45
CA LEU A 158 -36.08 -41.32 27.13
C LEU A 158 -34.90 -41.06 26.14
N THR A 159 -33.65 -40.77 26.52
CA THR A 159 -32.92 -41.08 27.78
C THR A 159 -31.75 -40.09 28.00
N LEU A 160 -31.10 -40.12 29.17
CA LEU A 160 -29.84 -39.39 29.48
C LEU A 160 -28.65 -39.84 28.62
N THR A 161 -27.73 -38.93 28.28
CA THR A 161 -26.34 -38.90 28.83
C THR A 161 -25.46 -37.74 28.32
N LEU A 162 -24.73 -37.09 29.24
CA LEU A 162 -23.36 -36.59 29.07
C LEU A 162 -22.43 -37.65 29.74
N PRO A 163 -21.09 -37.72 29.51
CA PRO A 163 -20.11 -36.63 29.44
C PRO A 163 -19.38 -36.63 28.05
N THR A 164 -18.09 -36.31 27.78
CA THR A 164 -16.87 -36.09 28.58
C THR A 164 -15.82 -35.27 27.79
N LYS A 165 -14.84 -34.66 28.48
CA LYS A 165 -13.56 -34.23 27.88
C LYS A 165 -12.72 -35.45 27.45
N GLY A 166 -11.89 -35.28 26.42
CA GLY A 166 -10.80 -36.21 26.07
C GLY A 166 -9.53 -35.45 25.67
N GLN A 167 -8.38 -35.81 26.25
CA GLN A 167 -7.07 -35.25 25.91
C GLN A 167 -6.22 -36.30 25.18
N TYR A 168 -5.51 -35.87 24.14
CA TYR A 168 -4.21 -36.41 23.67
C TYR A 168 -3.53 -35.22 22.93
N GLN A 169 -2.30 -34.74 23.19
CA GLN A 169 -0.98 -35.39 23.38
C GLN A 169 -0.55 -36.29 22.21
N SER A 170 0.70 -36.31 21.75
CA SER A 170 1.81 -35.34 21.82
C SER A 170 2.83 -35.73 20.74
N GLY A 171 3.58 -34.79 20.15
CA GLY A 171 4.49 -35.09 19.02
C GLY A 171 5.68 -34.15 18.89
N HIS A 172 6.80 -34.50 19.53
CA HIS A 172 8.09 -33.82 19.44
C HIS A 172 8.73 -34.04 18.04
N SER A 173 9.04 -33.01 17.25
CA SER A 173 10.13 -32.00 17.33
C SER A 173 11.44 -32.43 16.65
N HIS A 174 11.97 -31.59 15.76
CA HIS A 174 13.40 -31.52 15.43
C HIS A 174 13.78 -30.07 15.07
N ASN A 175 15.03 -29.69 15.35
CA ASN A 175 15.57 -28.33 15.18
C ASN A 175 16.61 -28.25 14.05
N ALA A 176 17.04 -27.01 13.72
CA ALA A 176 18.13 -26.63 12.80
C ALA A 176 17.83 -26.80 11.28
N SER A 177 18.40 -25.98 10.37
CA SER A 177 19.34 -24.85 10.54
C SER A 177 19.25 -23.78 9.43
N VAL A 178 20.00 -22.70 9.66
CA VAL A 178 20.20 -21.47 8.88
C VAL A 178 20.59 -21.67 7.40
N THR A 179 20.35 -20.62 6.60
CA THR A 179 20.89 -20.30 5.26
C THR A 179 20.27 -20.97 4.02
N SER A 180 19.74 -20.13 3.13
CA SER A 180 20.16 -20.09 1.72
C SER A 180 19.64 -18.81 1.03
N ILE A 181 20.50 -18.19 0.21
CA ILE A 181 20.09 -17.18 -0.77
C ILE A 181 20.20 -17.86 -2.14
N ALA A 182 19.05 -18.12 -2.77
CA ALA A 182 18.99 -18.43 -4.20
C ALA A 182 17.58 -18.19 -4.74
N SER A 183 17.49 -17.56 -5.90
CA SER A 183 16.27 -17.55 -6.72
C SER A 183 16.04 -18.95 -7.32
N ASN A 184 14.78 -19.35 -7.50
CA ASN A 184 14.46 -20.29 -8.56
C ASN A 184 13.09 -19.97 -9.18
N ALA A 185 13.04 -19.92 -10.50
CA ALA A 185 11.81 -19.70 -11.24
C ALA A 185 11.45 -20.99 -11.98
N SER A 186 10.29 -21.57 -11.65
CA SER A 186 9.73 -22.69 -12.40
C SER A 186 8.21 -22.57 -12.44
N ASN A 187 7.64 -22.80 -13.63
CA ASN A 187 6.20 -22.90 -13.80
C ASN A 187 5.68 -24.12 -13.03
N ASN A 188 4.57 -23.96 -12.32
CA ASN A 188 3.64 -25.06 -12.15
C ASN A 188 2.19 -24.58 -12.18
N ARG A 189 1.34 -25.33 -12.87
CA ARG A 189 -0.04 -24.94 -13.20
C ARG A 189 -0.97 -25.65 -12.21
N ALA A 190 -1.55 -24.90 -11.28
CA ALA A 190 -2.50 -25.42 -10.28
C ALA A 190 -3.84 -24.65 -10.35
N LEU A 191 -4.90 -25.26 -9.81
CA LEU A 191 -6.27 -24.74 -9.88
C LEU A 191 -6.52 -23.58 -8.89
N PRO A 192 -7.51 -22.71 -9.14
CA PRO A 192 -7.89 -21.67 -8.19
C PRO A 192 -8.40 -22.27 -6.86
N PRO A 193 -8.03 -21.70 -5.70
CA PRO A 193 -8.52 -22.15 -4.39
C PRO A 193 -10.00 -21.78 -4.16
N SER A 194 -10.65 -22.54 -3.27
CA SER A 194 -12.03 -22.30 -2.83
C SER A 194 -12.12 -21.05 -1.94
N PRO A 195 -13.22 -20.26 -1.97
CA PRO A 195 -13.40 -19.10 -1.10
C PRO A 195 -13.84 -19.51 0.32
N GLY A 196 -12.87 -19.99 1.11
CA GLY A 196 -12.96 -20.23 2.54
C GLY A 196 -11.56 -20.12 3.15
N ASP A 197 -11.47 -19.68 4.41
CA ASP A 197 -10.22 -19.55 5.18
C ASP A 197 -9.12 -18.74 4.48
N ALA A 198 -9.34 -17.43 4.39
CA ALA A 198 -8.25 -16.48 4.21
C ALA A 198 -7.39 -16.43 5.49
N ASP A 199 -6.41 -17.33 5.59
CA ASP A 199 -5.51 -17.47 6.74
C ASP A 199 -4.65 -16.21 6.96
N TYR A 200 -5.21 -15.27 7.72
CA TYR A 200 -4.56 -14.05 8.19
C TYR A 200 -3.54 -14.41 9.30
N GLN A 201 -2.44 -15.04 8.92
CA GLN A 201 -1.35 -15.39 9.84
C GLN A 201 -0.77 -14.11 10.47
N VAL A 202 -1.16 -13.85 11.72
CA VAL A 202 -0.66 -12.73 12.53
C VAL A 202 0.82 -12.94 12.82
N PRO A 203 1.74 -12.04 12.40
CA PRO A 203 3.17 -12.29 12.54
C PRO A 203 3.62 -12.40 14.00
N ASN A 204 4.23 -13.55 14.35
CA ASN A 204 4.88 -13.82 15.64
C ASN A 204 4.03 -13.46 16.88
N VAL A 205 2.87 -14.10 17.02
CA VAL A 205 2.21 -14.27 18.32
C VAL A 205 2.40 -15.72 18.76
N ASP A 206 3.28 -15.96 19.75
CA ASP A 206 3.45 -17.28 20.37
C ASP A 206 2.26 -17.53 21.31
N PRO A 207 1.34 -18.47 21.01
CA PRO A 207 0.10 -18.67 21.77
C PRO A 207 0.34 -19.29 23.16
N THR A 208 1.57 -19.72 23.43
CA THR A 208 2.03 -20.27 24.71
C THR A 208 2.67 -19.22 25.63
N SER A 209 2.88 -17.98 25.16
CA SER A 209 3.62 -16.96 25.89
C SER A 209 2.72 -16.05 26.73
N ALA A 210 3.11 -15.80 27.98
CA ALA A 210 2.33 -15.01 28.94
C ALA A 210 2.38 -13.48 28.73
N LEU A 211 2.85 -13.02 27.57
CA LEU A 211 2.93 -11.60 27.20
C LEU A 211 1.74 -11.25 26.29
N SER A 212 1.17 -10.04 26.45
CA SER A 212 0.16 -9.55 25.51
C SER A 212 0.72 -9.50 24.07
N PRO A 213 -0.09 -9.75 23.02
CA PRO A 213 0.40 -9.81 21.65
C PRO A 213 1.09 -8.50 21.21
N ARG A 214 0.62 -7.35 21.70
CA ARG A 214 1.29 -6.04 21.56
C ARG A 214 2.70 -6.04 22.12
N ASN A 215 2.93 -6.58 23.32
CA ASN A 215 4.26 -6.65 23.92
C ASN A 215 5.16 -7.67 23.19
N GLN A 216 4.61 -8.74 22.62
CA GLN A 216 5.35 -9.67 21.74
C GLN A 216 5.80 -8.96 20.45
N GLN A 217 4.91 -8.20 19.79
CA GLN A 217 5.23 -7.41 18.61
C GLN A 217 6.29 -6.33 18.90
N ARG A 218 6.13 -5.54 19.97
CA ARG A 218 7.13 -4.56 20.42
C ARG A 218 8.50 -5.20 20.68
N LEU A 219 8.53 -6.36 21.32
CA LEU A 219 9.76 -7.14 21.56
C LEU A 219 10.37 -7.65 20.25
N ALA A 220 9.56 -8.09 19.28
CA ALA A 220 10.03 -8.48 17.96
C ALA A 220 10.65 -7.31 17.17
N THR A 221 10.05 -6.11 17.24
CA THR A 221 10.63 -4.89 16.66
C THR A 221 11.92 -4.47 17.35
N ALA A 222 11.97 -4.51 18.70
CA ALA A 222 13.19 -4.21 19.44
C ALA A 222 14.32 -5.21 19.12
N LYS A 223 13.98 -6.50 18.99
CA LYS A 223 14.90 -7.57 18.60
C LYS A 223 15.44 -7.38 17.18
N SER A 224 14.59 -7.03 16.20
CA SER A 224 15.06 -6.78 14.82
C SER A 224 15.90 -5.51 14.72
N ALA A 225 15.54 -4.43 15.42
CA ALA A 225 16.35 -3.22 15.51
C ALA A 225 17.74 -3.49 16.13
N LEU A 226 17.81 -4.26 17.22
CA LEU A 226 19.07 -4.65 17.86
C LEU A 226 19.94 -5.52 16.93
N LEU A 227 19.32 -6.44 16.18
CA LEU A 227 20.03 -7.26 15.19
C LEU A 227 20.59 -6.43 14.03
N ILE A 228 19.83 -5.44 13.53
CA ILE A 228 20.30 -4.49 12.50
C ILE A 228 21.47 -3.65 13.05
N TYR A 229 21.34 -3.11 14.25
CA TYR A 229 22.39 -2.31 14.92
C TYR A 229 23.69 -3.12 15.09
N ALA A 230 23.59 -4.35 15.60
CA ALA A 230 24.73 -5.25 15.78
C ALA A 230 25.37 -5.67 14.44
N ALA A 231 24.55 -5.98 13.42
CA ALA A 231 25.04 -6.31 12.08
C ALA A 231 25.77 -5.13 11.43
N LEU A 232 25.23 -3.91 11.53
CA LEU A 232 25.89 -2.70 11.02
C LEU A 232 27.23 -2.44 11.72
N LEU A 233 27.32 -2.62 13.04
CA LEU A 233 28.61 -2.51 13.75
C LEU A 233 29.63 -3.53 13.24
N GLY A 234 29.24 -4.80 13.10
CA GLY A 234 30.12 -5.86 12.60
C GLY A 234 30.54 -5.68 11.12
N LEU A 235 29.66 -5.16 10.27
CA LEU A 235 29.91 -4.95 8.84
C LEU A 235 30.59 -3.61 8.53
N SER A 236 30.60 -2.63 9.44
CA SER A 236 31.17 -1.30 9.20
C SER A 236 32.64 -1.28 8.75
N PRO A 237 33.55 -2.15 9.25
CA PRO A 237 34.91 -2.27 8.71
C PRO A 237 34.94 -2.72 7.25
N ILE A 238 34.07 -3.66 6.87
CA ILE A 238 33.95 -4.20 5.50
C ILE A 238 33.40 -3.11 4.59
N LEU A 239 32.31 -2.44 4.99
CA LEU A 239 31.72 -1.30 4.27
C LEU A 239 32.74 -0.17 4.06
N LYS A 240 33.59 0.14 5.06
CA LYS A 240 34.69 1.09 4.91
C LYS A 240 35.71 0.67 3.84
N SER A 241 36.01 -0.62 3.74
CA SER A 241 36.99 -1.14 2.76
C SER A 241 36.44 -1.23 1.32
N LEU A 242 35.11 -1.34 1.18
CA LEU A 242 34.40 -1.77 -0.03
C LEU A 242 34.82 -1.04 -1.32
N THR A 243 34.98 0.29 -1.26
CA THR A 243 35.27 1.14 -2.44
C THR A 243 36.63 1.83 -2.32
N LYS A 244 37.59 1.22 -1.60
CA LYS A 244 38.94 1.78 -1.42
C LYS A 244 39.76 1.80 -2.73
N SER A 245 39.51 0.83 -3.62
CA SER A 245 40.14 0.73 -4.95
C SER A 245 39.47 1.62 -6.01
N THR A 246 38.32 2.25 -5.70
CA THR A 246 37.57 3.09 -6.63
C THR A 246 37.98 4.56 -6.50
N THR A 247 38.06 5.27 -7.62
CA THR A 247 38.32 6.73 -7.67
C THR A 247 37.16 7.53 -7.09
N SER A 248 37.45 8.72 -6.55
CA SER A 248 36.43 9.60 -5.97
C SER A 248 35.37 10.01 -6.98
N ASP A 249 35.76 10.31 -8.21
CA ASP A 249 34.88 10.89 -9.23
C ASP A 249 33.85 9.88 -9.72
N SER A 250 34.26 8.62 -9.90
CA SER A 250 33.36 7.51 -10.20
C SER A 250 32.40 7.23 -9.05
N ILE A 251 32.82 7.41 -7.79
CA ILE A 251 31.94 7.29 -6.62
C ILE A 251 30.87 8.38 -6.62
N TRP A 252 31.24 9.65 -6.82
CA TRP A 252 30.27 10.75 -6.94
C TRP A 252 29.29 10.55 -8.10
N ALA A 253 29.77 10.08 -9.26
CA ALA A 253 28.93 9.78 -10.41
C ALA A 253 27.93 8.64 -10.12
N ILE A 254 28.40 7.52 -9.58
CA ILE A 254 27.58 6.35 -9.25
C ILE A 254 26.57 6.68 -8.15
N SER A 255 26.97 7.39 -7.08
CA SER A 255 26.05 7.81 -6.02
C SER A 255 24.99 8.76 -6.54
N THR A 256 25.35 9.70 -7.42
CA THR A 256 24.38 10.62 -8.04
C THR A 256 23.37 9.85 -8.88
N TRP A 257 23.81 8.92 -9.73
CA TRP A 257 22.92 8.11 -10.55
C TRP A 257 22.00 7.20 -9.71
N LEU A 258 22.52 6.59 -8.64
CA LEU A 258 21.72 5.79 -7.71
C LEU A 258 20.71 6.64 -6.92
N LEU A 259 21.05 7.88 -6.53
CA LEU A 259 20.08 8.80 -5.92
C LEU A 259 19.01 9.26 -6.91
N CYS A 260 19.36 9.49 -8.18
CA CYS A 260 18.40 9.74 -9.26
C CYS A 260 17.47 8.54 -9.48
N MET A 261 17.99 7.30 -9.49
CA MET A 261 17.19 6.08 -9.56
C MET A 261 16.23 5.95 -8.36
N ASN A 262 16.72 6.24 -7.15
CA ASN A 262 15.86 6.32 -5.96
C ASN A 262 14.72 7.33 -6.14
N VAL A 263 14.99 8.55 -6.60
CA VAL A 263 13.93 9.56 -6.80
C VAL A 263 12.97 9.17 -7.93
N ALA A 264 13.46 8.57 -9.01
CA ALA A 264 12.66 8.20 -10.18
C ALA A 264 11.76 6.96 -9.97
N PHE A 265 12.20 6.00 -9.14
CA PHE A 265 11.46 4.76 -8.87
C PHE A 265 10.79 4.71 -7.48
N PHE A 266 10.76 5.82 -6.74
CA PHE A 266 10.03 5.89 -5.47
C PHE A 266 8.51 5.82 -5.70
N ASP A 267 7.80 5.08 -4.85
CA ASP A 267 6.34 5.01 -4.90
C ASP A 267 5.72 6.27 -4.25
N TYR A 268 5.34 7.23 -5.08
CA TYR A 268 4.59 8.42 -4.67
C TYR A 268 3.07 8.16 -4.54
N GLY A 269 2.60 6.94 -4.81
CA GLY A 269 1.20 6.56 -4.77
C GLY A 269 0.64 6.46 -3.35
N GLY A 270 -0.57 7.02 -3.16
CA GLY A 270 -1.35 6.81 -1.93
C GLY A 270 -2.21 5.53 -1.95
N GLY A 271 -2.33 4.87 -3.10
CA GLY A 271 -3.28 3.76 -3.33
C GLY A 271 -2.83 2.40 -2.79
N THR A 272 -3.79 1.48 -2.70
CA THR A 272 -3.59 0.07 -2.33
C THR A 272 -3.49 -0.87 -3.55
N GLY A 273 -3.51 -0.33 -4.77
CA GLY A 273 -3.53 -1.11 -6.02
C GLY A 273 -2.16 -1.24 -6.69
N ALA A 274 -1.81 -2.47 -7.09
CA ALA A 274 -0.68 -2.81 -7.96
C ALA A 274 0.72 -2.33 -7.52
N HIS A 275 1.19 -2.85 -6.38
CA HIS A 275 2.57 -2.66 -5.89
C HIS A 275 3.63 -3.19 -6.90
N LEU A 276 4.48 -2.30 -7.40
CA LEU A 276 5.74 -2.58 -8.11
C LEU A 276 6.81 -1.59 -7.61
N PRO A 277 8.11 -1.92 -7.74
CA PRO A 277 8.84 -2.41 -6.59
C PRO A 277 9.48 -1.29 -5.76
N ALA A 278 8.91 -1.00 -4.59
CA ALA A 278 9.52 -0.12 -3.58
C ALA A 278 10.99 -0.50 -3.27
N SER A 279 11.33 -1.79 -3.38
CA SER A 279 12.69 -2.30 -3.21
C SER A 279 13.70 -1.74 -4.21
N ILE A 280 13.34 -1.35 -5.45
CA ILE A 280 14.32 -0.71 -6.36
C ILE A 280 14.76 0.64 -5.79
N SER A 281 13.80 1.50 -5.42
CA SER A 281 14.09 2.81 -4.85
C SER A 281 14.93 2.71 -3.57
N THR A 282 14.52 1.87 -2.61
CA THR A 282 15.24 1.73 -1.34
C THR A 282 16.61 1.09 -1.53
N ASN A 283 16.75 0.09 -2.41
CA ASN A 283 18.04 -0.54 -2.67
C ASN A 283 19.01 0.43 -3.36
N SER A 284 18.55 1.23 -4.33
CA SER A 284 19.37 2.29 -4.93
C SER A 284 19.80 3.34 -3.89
N ALA A 285 18.90 3.76 -2.98
CA ALA A 285 19.23 4.71 -1.92
C ALA A 285 20.26 4.16 -0.92
N LEU A 286 20.08 2.92 -0.47
CA LEU A 286 21.02 2.24 0.44
C LEU A 286 22.36 1.96 -0.24
N MET A 287 22.36 1.62 -1.54
CA MET A 287 23.59 1.44 -2.32
C MET A 287 24.35 2.76 -2.54
N ALA A 288 23.63 3.87 -2.80
CA ALA A 288 24.24 5.21 -2.82
C ALA A 288 24.85 5.54 -1.45
N SER A 289 24.11 5.25 -0.37
CA SER A 289 24.58 5.51 0.99
C SER A 289 25.82 4.69 1.36
N THR A 290 25.92 3.40 1.00
CA THR A 290 27.09 2.59 1.37
C THR A 290 28.33 3.00 0.58
N VAL A 291 28.17 3.35 -0.70
CA VAL A 291 29.24 3.85 -1.59
C VAL A 291 29.72 5.26 -1.23
N LEU A 292 28.89 6.08 -0.57
CA LEU A 292 29.31 7.34 0.05
C LEU A 292 29.92 7.13 1.45
N ALA A 293 29.29 6.30 2.29
CA ALA A 293 29.74 6.03 3.66
C ALA A 293 31.16 5.45 3.71
N SER A 294 31.49 4.56 2.77
CA SER A 294 32.82 3.93 2.64
C SER A 294 33.98 4.92 2.51
N ARG A 295 33.72 6.17 2.09
CA ARG A 295 34.73 7.23 1.94
C ARG A 295 34.99 8.05 3.20
N LEU A 296 34.25 7.80 4.29
CA LEU A 296 34.43 8.51 5.55
C LEU A 296 35.62 7.94 6.38
N PRO A 297 36.35 8.79 7.13
CA PRO A 297 37.68 8.45 7.65
C PRO A 297 37.69 7.40 8.78
N SER A 298 36.59 7.22 9.53
CA SER A 298 36.50 6.24 10.63
C SER A 298 35.30 5.29 10.45
N THR A 299 35.39 4.07 10.99
CA THR A 299 34.29 3.09 10.96
C THR A 299 33.04 3.60 11.69
N THR A 300 33.18 4.43 12.72
CA THR A 300 32.07 5.12 13.37
C THR A 300 31.31 6.04 12.41
N HIS A 301 32.01 6.70 11.49
CA HIS A 301 31.38 7.56 10.49
C HIS A 301 30.59 6.74 9.46
N VAL A 302 31.17 5.61 9.01
CA VAL A 302 30.50 4.65 8.12
C VAL A 302 29.23 4.09 8.77
N PHE A 303 29.34 3.69 10.04
CA PHE A 303 28.24 3.19 10.86
C PHE A 303 27.11 4.22 11.00
N SER A 304 27.43 5.45 11.44
CA SER A 304 26.43 6.50 11.63
C SER A 304 25.71 6.86 10.34
N LEU A 305 26.40 6.94 9.19
CA LEU A 305 25.75 7.27 7.92
C LEU A 305 24.88 6.13 7.37
N THR A 306 25.28 4.86 7.58
CA THR A 306 24.50 3.70 7.10
C THR A 306 23.28 3.39 7.98
N LEU A 307 23.36 3.63 9.29
CA LEU A 307 22.17 3.61 10.16
C LEU A 307 21.21 4.76 9.81
N PHE A 308 21.74 5.98 9.66
CA PHE A 308 20.95 7.16 9.26
C PHE A 308 20.25 6.99 7.90
N SER A 309 20.86 6.32 6.92
CA SER A 309 20.20 6.08 5.62
C SER A 309 19.12 5.01 5.67
N ILE A 310 19.22 4.02 6.57
CA ILE A 310 18.12 3.07 6.85
C ILE A 310 16.94 3.80 7.52
N GLU A 311 17.21 4.75 8.42
CA GLU A 311 16.18 5.60 9.02
C GLU A 311 15.51 6.49 7.95
N VAL A 312 16.29 7.18 7.11
CA VAL A 312 15.80 8.16 6.12
C VAL A 312 15.15 7.52 4.89
N PHE A 313 15.62 6.37 4.41
CA PHE A 313 15.13 5.71 3.19
C PHE A 313 14.36 4.41 3.43
N GLY A 314 14.46 3.80 4.61
CA GLY A 314 13.69 2.62 5.00
C GLY A 314 12.49 2.96 5.89
N LEU A 315 12.75 3.54 7.06
CA LEU A 315 11.72 3.74 8.10
C LEU A 315 10.87 4.99 7.86
N PHE A 316 11.49 6.12 7.50
CA PHE A 316 10.80 7.38 7.28
C PHE A 316 9.71 7.32 6.18
N PRO A 317 9.89 6.63 5.04
CA PRO A 317 8.83 6.36 4.06
C PRO A 317 7.58 5.67 4.61
N ILE A 318 7.74 4.77 5.58
CA ILE A 318 6.63 4.06 6.22
C ILE A 318 5.87 5.03 7.15
N PHE A 319 6.60 5.72 8.02
CA PHE A 319 6.04 6.71 8.95
C PHE A 319 5.22 7.80 8.25
N ARG A 320 5.76 8.40 7.17
CA ARG A 320 5.05 9.46 6.42
C ARG A 320 3.77 8.96 5.72
N ARG A 321 3.73 7.69 5.28
CA ARG A 321 2.52 7.07 4.70
C ARG A 321 1.42 6.95 5.77
N GLN A 322 1.78 6.47 6.96
CA GLN A 322 0.88 6.33 8.12
C GLN A 322 0.39 7.70 8.65
N LEU A 323 1.31 8.67 8.76
CA LEU A 323 0.99 10.04 9.15
C LEU A 323 0.00 10.68 8.16
N ARG A 324 0.19 10.50 6.84
CA ARG A 324 -0.73 11.02 5.82
C ARG A 324 -2.13 10.41 5.94
N SER A 325 -2.25 9.10 6.21
CA SER A 325 -3.55 8.45 6.36
C SER A 325 -4.27 8.81 7.67
N LYS A 326 -3.55 9.04 8.77
CA LYS A 326 -4.17 9.36 10.07
C LYS A 326 -4.39 10.86 10.30
N SER A 327 -3.50 11.74 9.81
CA SER A 327 -3.56 13.20 10.08
C SER A 327 -3.00 14.06 8.95
N TRP A 328 -3.91 14.63 8.15
CA TRP A 328 -3.55 15.60 7.11
C TRP A 328 -2.80 16.83 7.65
N ARG A 329 -3.18 17.34 8.84
CA ARG A 329 -2.47 18.44 9.51
C ARG A 329 -1.04 18.05 9.89
N GLY A 330 -0.84 16.83 10.39
CA GLY A 330 0.50 16.30 10.71
C GLY A 330 1.38 16.17 9.46
N HIS A 331 0.83 15.67 8.36
CA HIS A 331 1.52 15.58 7.07
C HIS A 331 1.95 16.96 6.52
N LEU A 332 1.10 17.99 6.64
CA LEU A 332 1.48 19.36 6.27
C LEU A 332 2.59 19.93 7.17
N ILE A 333 2.50 19.76 8.49
CA ILE A 333 3.55 20.20 9.43
C ILE A 333 4.89 19.51 9.13
N LEU A 334 4.87 18.19 8.90
CA LEU A 334 6.07 17.44 8.51
C LEU A 334 6.68 17.96 7.20
N THR A 335 5.83 18.29 6.21
CA THR A 335 6.28 18.88 4.94
C THR A 335 6.97 20.23 5.17
N ILE A 336 6.40 21.11 5.99
CA ILE A 336 6.98 22.42 6.31
C ILE A 336 8.33 22.25 7.02
N VAL A 337 8.42 21.36 8.02
CA VAL A 337 9.67 21.08 8.76
C VAL A 337 10.75 20.50 7.83
N LEU A 338 10.38 19.58 6.93
CA LEU A 338 11.30 19.04 5.92
C LEU A 338 11.78 20.09 4.93
N VAL A 339 10.90 20.95 4.41
CA VAL A 339 11.30 22.01 3.47
C VAL A 339 12.22 23.02 4.14
N ILE A 340 11.92 23.45 5.36
CA ILE A 340 12.77 24.37 6.15
C ILE A 340 14.15 23.73 6.41
N SER A 341 14.18 22.50 6.91
CA SER A 341 15.45 21.82 7.22
C SER A 341 16.29 21.53 5.97
N ALA A 342 15.69 21.03 4.89
CA ALA A 342 16.38 20.77 3.63
C ALA A 342 16.93 22.05 2.98
N SER A 343 16.10 23.08 2.82
CA SER A 343 16.50 24.33 2.16
C SER A 343 17.58 25.10 2.94
N GLY A 344 17.44 25.18 4.27
CA GLY A 344 18.45 25.76 5.14
C GLY A 344 19.76 24.96 5.14
N ALA A 345 19.70 23.62 5.09
CA ALA A 345 20.89 22.76 5.04
C ALA A 345 21.62 22.84 3.69
N VAL A 346 20.90 22.85 2.56
CA VAL A 346 21.49 23.02 1.22
C VAL A 346 22.22 24.35 1.10
N PHE A 347 21.59 25.46 1.53
CA PHE A 347 22.25 26.76 1.45
C PHE A 347 23.43 26.87 2.43
N ALA A 348 23.30 26.37 3.67
CA ALA A 348 24.37 26.40 4.65
C ALA A 348 25.57 25.48 4.28
N THR A 349 25.36 24.39 3.56
CA THR A 349 26.48 23.57 3.03
C THR A 349 27.20 24.32 1.90
N LEU A 350 26.45 24.89 0.95
CA LEU A 350 26.98 25.64 -0.20
C LEU A 350 27.77 26.90 0.19
N THR A 351 27.28 27.72 1.12
CA THR A 351 27.87 29.04 1.41
C THR A 351 28.87 29.08 2.57
N GLY A 352 29.35 27.92 3.03
CA GLY A 352 30.33 27.84 4.14
C GLY A 352 29.75 27.73 5.56
N GLY A 353 28.44 27.94 5.72
CA GLY A 353 27.71 27.72 6.98
C GLY A 353 27.23 28.99 7.69
N GLY A 354 26.79 28.83 8.94
CA GLY A 354 26.34 29.92 9.80
C GLY A 354 24.83 30.22 9.73
N ARG A 355 24.35 30.99 10.71
CA ARG A 355 22.90 31.24 10.93
C ARG A 355 22.27 32.07 9.82
N GLY A 356 22.98 33.09 9.30
CA GLY A 356 22.50 33.93 8.20
C GLY A 356 22.31 33.15 6.90
N ALA A 357 23.26 32.26 6.57
CA ALA A 357 23.15 31.35 5.44
C ALA A 357 21.93 30.42 5.56
N TRP A 358 21.73 29.80 6.73
CA TRP A 358 20.58 28.93 6.95
C TRP A 358 19.24 29.68 6.78
N ILE A 359 19.11 30.89 7.33
CA ILE A 359 17.91 31.73 7.18
C ILE A 359 17.67 32.12 5.71
N ALA A 360 18.72 32.55 5.00
CA ALA A 360 18.63 32.87 3.57
C ALA A 360 18.20 31.65 2.73
N GLY A 361 18.73 30.47 3.07
CA GLY A 361 18.32 29.19 2.49
C GLY A 361 16.85 28.86 2.70
N VAL A 362 16.35 29.03 3.93
CA VAL A 362 14.93 28.81 4.26
C VAL A 362 14.01 29.73 3.46
N VAL A 363 14.34 31.02 3.34
CA VAL A 363 13.54 31.97 2.56
C VAL A 363 13.59 31.64 1.06
N LEU A 364 14.78 31.53 0.47
CA LEU A 364 14.95 31.30 -0.96
C LEU A 364 14.41 29.93 -1.38
N GLY A 365 14.79 28.87 -0.67
CA GLY A 365 14.34 27.50 -0.94
C GLY A 365 12.85 27.29 -0.64
N GLY A 366 12.28 28.01 0.34
CA GLY A 366 10.84 28.04 0.57
C GLY A 366 10.09 28.63 -0.63
N ILE A 367 10.54 29.78 -1.14
CA ILE A 367 9.99 30.40 -2.36
C ILE A 367 10.13 29.47 -3.57
N VAL A 368 11.32 28.92 -3.82
CA VAL A 368 11.59 28.00 -4.94
C VAL A 368 10.73 26.72 -4.83
N THR A 369 10.54 26.17 -3.64
CA THR A 369 9.70 24.97 -3.43
C THR A 369 8.22 25.27 -3.68
N PHE A 370 7.71 26.41 -3.18
CA PHE A 370 6.34 26.84 -3.41
C PHE A 370 6.08 27.12 -4.89
N MET A 371 6.96 27.88 -5.55
CA MET A 371 6.87 28.14 -6.99
C MET A 371 6.98 26.84 -7.81
N GLY A 372 7.88 25.92 -7.45
CA GLY A 372 8.03 24.62 -8.12
C GLY A 372 6.77 23.76 -8.05
N MET A 373 6.17 23.63 -6.86
CA MET A 373 4.88 22.93 -6.70
C MET A 373 3.75 23.62 -7.47
N GLY A 374 3.66 24.95 -7.40
CA GLY A 374 2.64 25.73 -8.12
C GLY A 374 2.77 25.63 -9.63
N MET A 375 3.98 25.78 -10.17
CA MET A 375 4.27 25.64 -11.60
C MET A 375 4.01 24.22 -12.10
N CYS A 376 4.39 23.18 -11.34
CA CYS A 376 4.09 21.79 -11.69
C CYS A 376 2.58 21.52 -11.71
N SER A 377 1.85 21.99 -10.69
CA SER A 377 0.39 21.84 -10.60
C SER A 377 -0.32 22.57 -11.74
N TRP A 378 0.09 23.81 -12.03
CA TRP A 378 -0.42 24.59 -13.17
C TRP A 378 -0.13 23.93 -14.53
N TRP A 379 1.07 23.38 -14.70
CA TRP A 379 1.45 22.66 -15.91
C TRP A 379 0.60 21.40 -16.12
N LEU A 380 0.39 20.61 -15.08
CA LEU A 380 -0.46 19.41 -15.12
C LEU A 380 -1.94 19.73 -15.41
N ILE A 381 -2.48 20.83 -14.88
CA ILE A 381 -3.81 21.36 -15.28
C ILE A 381 -3.77 21.75 -16.78
N GLY A 382 -2.75 22.48 -17.20
CA GLY A 382 -2.53 22.87 -18.60
C GLY A 382 -2.37 21.68 -19.57
N LEU A 383 -1.98 20.50 -19.07
CA LEU A 383 -1.91 19.25 -19.82
C LEU A 383 -3.24 18.51 -19.93
N GLN A 384 -4.24 18.77 -19.07
CA GLN A 384 -5.54 18.07 -19.13
C GLN A 384 -6.23 18.23 -20.49
N LYS A 385 -6.03 19.37 -21.17
CA LYS A 385 -6.57 19.65 -22.52
C LYS A 385 -6.05 18.70 -23.61
N TYR A 386 -4.96 17.98 -23.37
CA TYR A 386 -4.42 16.97 -24.29
C TYR A 386 -4.87 15.54 -23.95
N LYS A 387 -5.53 15.32 -22.79
CA LYS A 387 -6.04 13.99 -22.44
C LYS A 387 -7.24 13.64 -23.33
N ASN A 388 -7.07 12.62 -24.16
CA ASN A 388 -8.09 12.09 -25.07
C ASN A 388 -8.37 10.61 -24.77
N GLU A 389 -9.24 10.35 -23.80
CA GLU A 389 -9.69 9.01 -23.44
C GLU A 389 -11.02 8.73 -24.14
N ILE A 390 -11.01 7.88 -25.17
CA ILE A 390 -12.23 7.47 -25.89
C ILE A 390 -12.81 6.25 -25.17
N TYR A 391 -13.99 6.41 -24.57
CA TYR A 391 -14.69 5.29 -23.96
C TYR A 391 -15.46 4.51 -25.02
N GLY A 392 -15.21 3.21 -25.11
CA GLY A 392 -15.95 2.33 -26.01
C GLY A 392 -17.40 2.18 -25.56
N PRO A 393 -18.35 1.92 -26.48
CA PRO A 393 -19.78 1.87 -26.18
C PRO A 393 -20.22 0.54 -25.53
N TRP A 394 -19.28 -0.14 -24.84
CA TRP A 394 -19.41 -1.49 -24.30
C TRP A 394 -19.30 -1.44 -22.77
N ASP A 395 -20.42 -1.64 -22.09
CA ASP A 395 -20.38 -1.78 -20.63
C ASP A 395 -19.76 -3.13 -20.25
N PRO A 396 -18.78 -3.17 -19.32
CA PRO A 396 -18.31 -4.42 -18.74
C PRO A 396 -19.46 -5.04 -17.95
N ALA A 397 -19.89 -6.24 -18.36
CA ALA A 397 -21.02 -6.92 -17.74
C ALA A 397 -20.79 -7.15 -16.24
N ARG A 398 -21.63 -6.53 -15.40
CA ARG A 398 -21.57 -6.70 -13.95
C ARG A 398 -21.96 -8.15 -13.61
N PRO A 399 -21.07 -8.94 -12.96
CA PRO A 399 -21.39 -10.31 -12.61
C PRO A 399 -22.51 -10.35 -11.57
N ILE A 400 -23.58 -11.09 -11.86
CA ILE A 400 -24.68 -11.32 -10.91
C ILE A 400 -24.22 -12.39 -9.92
N ILE A 401 -23.54 -11.96 -8.85
CA ILE A 401 -23.12 -12.83 -7.75
C ILE A 401 -24.37 -13.26 -6.98
N ARG A 402 -24.91 -14.45 -7.32
CA ARG A 402 -25.96 -15.09 -6.51
C ARG A 402 -25.35 -15.50 -5.17
N ARG A 403 -25.88 -14.96 -4.07
CA ARG A 403 -25.40 -15.23 -2.70
C ARG A 403 -25.76 -16.63 -2.16
N ARG A 404 -26.47 -17.46 -2.93
CA ARG A 404 -26.69 -18.88 -2.64
C ARG A 404 -26.53 -19.71 -3.91
N TRP A 405 -25.87 -20.84 -3.75
CA TRP A 405 -26.12 -22.05 -4.52
C TRP A 405 -26.90 -22.95 -3.55
N ASP A 406 -28.13 -23.26 -3.93
CA ASP A 406 -28.98 -24.28 -3.28
C ASP A 406 -28.99 -25.52 -4.19
#